data_AF-A0A836G118-F1
#
_entry.id   AF-A0A836G118-F1
#
_cell.length_a   1.000
_cell.length_b   1.000
_cell.length_c   1.000
_cell.angle_alpha   90.00
_cell.angle_beta   90.00
_cell.angle_gamma   90.00
#
_symmetry.space_group_name_H-M   'P 1'
#
loop_
_entity.id
_entity.type
_entity.pdbx_description
1 polymer ?
#
loop_
_entity_poly.entity_id
_entity_poly.type
_entity_poly.pdbx_seq_one_letter_code
_entity_poly.pdbx_strand_id
1 'polypeptide(L)'
;MPLFGNIFHKETPEEEVRKWTRTLRSEQRKIELQVTKIRREEAKVKISMKQAAKQNDQVAMRMLAKEMIRSRKAVNRMYASKAQMNSVSMQLQNQLSQMKMSSSLKKSSEIMKEMNSLVKVKEIQQSMMAMSKEMAKAGLIEEIMNDTIDEALDDDISDTELENEVNKVVMDVVQGQMEGARVGASRIPTMQQQEEAAEDEGDDELMEKFNALRNS
;
A
#
# COMPACT_ATOMS: atom_id res chain seq x y z
N MET A 1 -11.41 34.89 43.66
CA MET A 1 -11.77 33.90 42.61
C MET A 1 -11.02 32.61 42.91
N PRO A 2 -11.68 31.46 43.12
CA PRO A 2 -10.95 30.23 43.41
C PRO A 2 -10.43 29.61 42.10
N LEU A 3 -9.11 29.47 42.00
CA LEU A 3 -8.34 28.90 40.88
C LEU A 3 -8.02 27.40 41.06
N PHE A 4 -8.80 26.68 41.89
CA PHE A 4 -8.53 25.28 42.24
C PHE A 4 -9.78 24.38 42.16
N GLY A 5 -10.53 24.48 41.06
CA GLY A 5 -11.78 23.72 40.84
C GLY A 5 -11.72 22.51 39.91
N ASN A 6 -10.56 22.19 39.30
CA ASN A 6 -10.51 21.29 38.12
C ASN A 6 -9.79 19.94 38.32
N ILE A 7 -9.55 19.49 39.56
CA ILE A 7 -8.84 18.21 39.80
C ILE A 7 -9.80 17.01 39.93
N PHE A 8 -11.11 17.24 40.14
CA PHE A 8 -12.10 16.18 40.40
C PHE A 8 -13.32 16.15 39.45
N HIS A 9 -13.29 16.89 38.34
CA HIS A 9 -14.34 16.77 37.32
C HIS A 9 -14.06 15.56 36.43
N LYS A 10 -14.93 14.55 36.49
CA LYS A 10 -14.97 13.48 35.48
C LYS A 10 -15.38 14.14 34.15
N GLU A 11 -14.59 13.94 33.09
CA GLU A 11 -14.91 14.46 31.76
C GLU A 11 -16.35 14.04 31.41
N THR A 12 -17.14 15.01 30.94
CA THR A 12 -18.49 14.71 30.46
C THR A 12 -18.39 13.85 29.20
N PRO A 13 -19.40 13.01 28.87
CA PRO A 13 -19.29 12.18 27.67
C PRO A 13 -19.20 13.03 26.38
N GLU A 14 -19.64 14.29 26.38
CA GLU A 14 -19.42 15.21 25.26
C GLU A 14 -17.95 15.64 25.13
N GLU A 15 -17.28 15.88 26.26
CA GLU A 15 -15.86 16.21 26.30
C GLU A 15 -15.01 15.02 25.85
N GLU A 16 -15.35 13.82 26.30
CA GLU A 16 -14.72 12.56 25.86
C GLU A 16 -14.83 12.39 24.33
N VAL A 17 -16.03 12.55 23.76
CA VAL A 17 -16.26 12.48 22.31
C VAL A 17 -15.45 13.53 21.55
N ARG A 18 -15.37 14.77 22.06
CA ARG A 18 -14.56 15.84 21.46
C ARG A 18 -13.06 15.52 21.53
N LYS A 19 -12.59 14.96 22.65
CA LYS A 19 -11.21 14.52 22.86
C LYS A 19 -10.83 13.42 21.88
N TRP A 20 -11.66 12.38 21.73
CA TRP A 20 -11.42 11.30 20.76
C TRP A 20 -11.40 11.82 19.32
N THR A 21 -12.35 12.69 18.96
CA THR A 21 -12.38 13.32 17.62
C THR A 21 -11.11 14.13 17.34
N ARG A 22 -10.60 14.89 18.31
CA ARG A 22 -9.32 15.63 18.18
C ARG A 22 -8.14 14.69 18.02
N THR A 23 -8.11 13.61 18.79
CA THR A 23 -7.05 12.61 18.74
C THR A 23 -7.04 11.91 17.38
N LEU A 24 -8.19 11.46 16.87
CA LEU A 24 -8.31 10.87 15.53
C LEU A 24 -7.77 11.82 14.44
N ARG A 25 -8.12 13.11 14.49
CA ARG A 25 -7.60 14.11 13.53
C ARG A 25 -6.08 14.29 13.62
N SER A 26 -5.51 14.22 14.82
CA SER A 26 -4.06 14.27 15.03
C SER A 26 -3.38 13.04 14.42
N GLU A 27 -3.90 11.84 14.70
CA GLU A 27 -3.35 10.58 14.15
C GLU A 27 -3.51 10.49 12.63
N GLN A 28 -4.59 11.01 12.05
CA GLN A 28 -4.75 11.14 10.60
C GLN A 28 -3.64 11.98 9.96
N ARG A 29 -3.25 13.11 10.58
CA ARG A 29 -2.15 13.96 10.08
C ARG A 29 -0.81 13.24 10.20
N LYS A 30 -0.58 12.48 11.27
CA LYS A 30 0.62 11.66 11.41
C LYS A 30 0.71 10.62 10.30
N ILE A 31 -0.41 9.96 9.97
CA ILE A 31 -0.47 9.04 8.82
C ILE A 31 -0.11 9.77 7.52
N GLU A 32 -0.68 10.95 7.25
CA GLU A 32 -0.36 11.71 6.03
C GLU A 32 1.13 12.02 5.91
N LEU A 33 1.76 12.47 7.00
CA LEU A 33 3.19 12.75 7.05
C LEU A 33 4.03 11.50 6.77
N GLN A 34 3.66 10.36 7.36
CA GLN A 34 4.34 9.08 7.12
C GLN A 34 4.17 8.59 5.68
N VAL A 35 2.96 8.73 5.11
CA VAL A 35 2.73 8.41 3.70
C VAL A 35 3.64 9.27 2.80
N THR A 36 3.73 10.58 3.05
CA THR A 36 4.65 11.45 2.30
C THR A 36 6.11 11.01 2.45
N LYS A 37 6.53 10.61 3.66
CA LYS A 37 7.89 10.11 3.91
C LYS A 37 8.16 8.81 3.13
N ILE A 38 7.25 7.84 3.18
CA ILE A 38 7.38 6.58 2.45
C ILE A 38 7.45 6.86 0.94
N ARG A 39 6.54 7.67 0.38
CA ARG A 39 6.57 8.06 -1.04
C ARG A 39 7.89 8.70 -1.48
N ARG A 40 8.54 9.47 -0.61
CA ARG A 40 9.86 10.05 -0.89
C ARG A 40 10.96 8.99 -0.93
N GLU A 41 10.93 8.02 -0.02
CA GLU A 41 11.86 6.88 -0.05
C GLU A 41 11.59 5.97 -1.26
N GLU A 42 10.33 5.72 -1.61
CA GLU A 42 9.93 5.02 -2.83
C GLU A 42 10.56 5.64 -4.09
N ALA A 43 10.60 6.97 -4.17
CA ALA A 43 11.25 7.67 -5.28
C ALA A 43 12.76 7.40 -5.36
N LYS A 44 13.46 7.29 -4.21
CA LYS A 44 14.88 6.94 -4.17
C LYS A 44 15.11 5.47 -4.53
N VAL A 45 14.25 4.57 -4.06
CA VAL A 45 14.27 3.15 -4.46
C VAL A 45 14.12 3.03 -5.97
N LYS A 46 13.19 3.79 -6.58
CA LYS A 46 13.00 3.83 -8.03
C LYS A 46 14.25 4.28 -8.80
N ILE A 47 14.97 5.29 -8.29
CA ILE A 47 16.26 5.73 -8.88
C ILE A 47 17.31 4.61 -8.76
N SER A 48 17.38 3.97 -7.59
CA SER A 48 18.31 2.86 -7.34
C SER A 48 18.02 1.65 -8.23
N MET A 49 16.74 1.34 -8.46
CA MET A 49 16.32 0.29 -9.40
C MET A 49 16.76 0.58 -10.84
N LYS A 50 16.63 1.83 -11.29
CA LYS A 50 17.13 2.25 -12.61
C LYS A 50 18.64 2.08 -12.71
N GLN A 51 19.38 2.39 -11.65
CA GLN A 51 20.83 2.21 -11.64
C GLN A 51 21.22 0.72 -11.68
N ALA A 52 20.56 -0.13 -10.89
CA ALA A 52 20.76 -1.58 -10.92
C ALA A 52 20.44 -2.17 -12.31
N ALA A 53 19.39 -1.68 -12.98
CA ALA A 53 19.06 -2.07 -14.35
C ALA A 53 20.17 -1.72 -15.36
N LYS A 54 20.79 -0.54 -15.25
CA LYS A 54 21.93 -0.16 -16.11
C LYS A 54 23.16 -1.03 -15.88
N GLN A 55 23.34 -1.51 -14.65
CA GLN A 55 24.45 -2.40 -14.27
C GLN A 55 24.16 -3.88 -14.56
N ASN A 56 22.98 -4.18 -15.10
CA ASN A 56 22.49 -5.55 -15.31
C ASN A 56 22.50 -6.41 -14.02
N ASP A 57 22.37 -5.78 -12.85
CA ASP A 57 22.30 -6.46 -11.56
C ASP A 57 20.84 -6.88 -11.28
N GLN A 58 20.52 -8.10 -11.70
CA GLN A 58 19.20 -8.69 -11.56
C GLN A 58 18.83 -8.97 -10.09
N VAL A 59 19.82 -9.25 -9.23
CA VAL A 59 19.58 -9.58 -7.81
C VAL A 59 19.18 -8.31 -7.06
N ALA A 60 19.97 -7.23 -7.23
CA ALA A 60 19.64 -5.93 -6.64
C ALA A 60 18.29 -5.40 -7.15
N MET A 61 18.00 -5.55 -8.44
CA MET A 61 16.74 -5.10 -9.02
C MET A 61 15.53 -5.81 -8.41
N ARG A 62 15.56 -7.14 -8.27
CA ARG A 62 14.48 -7.91 -7.65
C ARG A 62 14.29 -7.56 -6.18
N MET A 63 15.38 -7.38 -5.43
CA MET A 63 15.31 -6.98 -4.02
C MET A 63 14.67 -5.60 -3.85
N LEU A 64 15.09 -4.62 -4.67
CA LEU A 64 14.51 -3.27 -4.65
C LEU A 64 13.05 -3.25 -5.12
N ALA A 65 12.67 -4.13 -6.07
CA ALA A 65 11.28 -4.32 -6.48
C ALA A 65 10.40 -4.87 -5.34
N LYS A 66 10.90 -5.85 -4.57
CA LYS A 66 10.21 -6.36 -3.38
C LYS A 66 9.98 -5.24 -2.36
N GLU A 67 11.00 -4.42 -2.11
CA GLU A 67 10.90 -3.29 -1.19
C GLU A 67 9.88 -2.23 -1.66
N MET A 68 9.85 -1.96 -2.97
CA MET A 68 8.86 -1.08 -3.59
C MET A 68 7.44 -1.60 -3.38
N ILE A 69 7.20 -2.90 -3.55
CA ILE A 69 5.88 -3.52 -3.34
C ILE A 69 5.45 -3.42 -1.88
N ARG A 70 6.34 -3.75 -0.95
CA ARG A 70 6.09 -3.61 0.50
C ARG A 70 5.73 -2.19 0.89
N SER A 71 6.46 -1.20 0.36
CA SER A 71 6.19 0.22 0.57
C SER A 71 4.80 0.62 0.07
N ARG A 72 4.40 0.16 -1.12
CA ARG A 72 3.06 0.43 -1.68
C ARG A 72 1.95 -0.18 -0.83
N LYS A 73 2.12 -1.42 -0.37
CA LYS A 73 1.15 -2.08 0.52
C LYS A 73 1.04 -1.37 1.87
N ALA A 74 2.16 -0.94 2.44
CA ALA A 74 2.17 -0.10 3.65
C ALA A 74 1.35 1.18 3.43
N VAL A 75 1.60 1.93 2.34
CA VAL A 75 0.83 3.14 2.01
C VAL A 75 -0.66 2.85 1.82
N ASN A 76 -1.02 1.75 1.16
CA ASN A 76 -2.43 1.36 0.96
C ASN A 76 -3.13 1.08 2.29
N ARG A 77 -2.47 0.35 3.21
CA ARG A 77 -3.00 0.13 4.56
C ARG A 77 -3.20 1.45 5.30
N MET A 78 -2.21 2.35 5.24
CA MET A 78 -2.31 3.66 5.88
C MET A 78 -3.50 4.49 5.36
N TYR A 79 -3.80 4.44 4.06
CA TYR A 79 -5.00 5.08 3.51
C TYR A 79 -6.30 4.43 3.99
N ALA A 80 -6.35 3.10 4.07
CA ALA A 80 -7.48 2.38 4.64
C ALA A 80 -7.70 2.77 6.12
N SER A 81 -6.64 2.85 6.91
CA SER A 81 -6.68 3.32 8.31
C SER A 81 -7.17 4.76 8.40
N LYS A 82 -6.76 5.64 7.49
CA LYS A 82 -7.27 7.02 7.44
C LYS A 82 -8.77 7.06 7.18
N ALA A 83 -9.27 6.23 6.25
CA ALA A 83 -10.69 6.13 5.95
C ALA A 83 -11.49 5.61 7.18
N GLN A 84 -10.97 4.59 7.86
CA GLN A 84 -11.55 4.08 9.11
C GLN A 84 -11.59 5.16 10.20
N MET A 85 -10.50 5.91 10.43
CA MET A 85 -10.51 7.03 11.40
C MET A 85 -11.53 8.13 11.04
N ASN A 86 -11.76 8.38 9.73
CA ASN A 86 -12.77 9.33 9.28
C ASN A 86 -14.18 8.82 9.62
N SER A 87 -14.45 7.53 9.37
CA SER A 87 -15.72 6.90 9.71
C SER A 87 -16.00 6.95 11.22
N VAL A 88 -15.04 6.56 12.05
CA VAL A 88 -15.15 6.72 13.52
C VAL A 88 -15.42 8.18 13.90
N SER A 89 -14.71 9.13 13.28
CA SER A 89 -14.92 10.57 13.55
C SER A 89 -16.34 11.03 13.20
N MET A 90 -16.93 10.52 12.11
CA MET A 90 -18.31 10.81 11.73
C MET A 90 -19.31 10.18 12.70
N GLN A 91 -19.09 8.92 13.09
CA GLN A 91 -19.95 8.23 14.06
C GLN A 91 -19.90 8.92 15.43
N LEU A 92 -18.73 9.41 15.86
CA LEU A 92 -18.58 10.22 17.08
C LEU A 92 -19.33 11.56 16.99
N GLN A 93 -19.32 12.23 15.84
CA GLN A 93 -20.12 13.45 15.64
C GLN A 93 -21.64 13.16 15.69
N ASN A 94 -22.06 12.01 15.16
CA ASN A 94 -23.43 11.54 15.29
C ASN A 94 -23.79 11.28 16.77
N GLN A 95 -22.89 10.66 17.55
CA GLN A 95 -23.09 10.47 19.00
C GLN A 95 -23.26 11.80 19.73
N LEU A 96 -22.43 12.81 19.42
CA LEU A 96 -22.57 14.16 20.00
C LEU A 96 -23.95 14.77 19.69
N SER A 97 -24.47 14.54 18.49
CA SER A 97 -25.79 15.03 18.09
C SER A 97 -26.92 14.31 18.82
N GLN A 98 -26.79 12.98 18.99
CA GLN A 98 -27.74 12.17 19.76
C GLN A 98 -27.72 12.51 21.26
N MET A 99 -26.58 12.87 21.82
CA MET A 99 -26.45 13.26 23.23
C MET A 99 -27.25 14.51 23.57
N LYS A 100 -27.37 15.48 22.64
CA LYS A 100 -28.24 16.65 22.82
C LYS A 100 -29.71 16.29 23.01
N MET A 101 -30.11 15.08 22.57
CA MET A 101 -31.47 14.57 22.66
C MET A 101 -31.65 13.55 23.80
N SER A 102 -30.63 12.73 24.09
CA SER A 102 -30.77 11.55 24.96
C SER A 102 -29.82 11.54 26.18
N SER A 103 -28.99 12.56 26.38
CA SER A 103 -28.00 12.74 27.48
C SER A 103 -27.02 11.59 27.74
N SER A 104 -27.03 10.53 26.93
CA SER A 104 -26.28 9.29 27.13
C SER A 104 -25.56 8.87 25.86
N LEU A 105 -24.39 8.25 26.02
CA LEU A 105 -23.68 7.57 24.93
C LEU A 105 -24.35 6.23 24.66
N LYS A 106 -24.56 5.92 23.38
CA LYS A 106 -25.06 4.61 22.94
C LYS A 106 -23.91 3.75 22.48
N LYS A 107 -23.92 2.46 22.85
CA LYS A 107 -22.98 1.47 22.32
C LYS A 107 -22.99 1.46 20.78
N SER A 108 -21.82 1.39 20.16
CA SER A 108 -21.65 1.25 18.70
C SER A 108 -20.72 0.10 18.34
N SER A 109 -21.29 -0.94 17.72
CA SER A 109 -20.52 -2.06 17.15
C SER A 109 -19.71 -1.64 15.92
N GLU A 110 -20.14 -0.59 15.21
CA GLU A 110 -19.45 -0.07 14.04
C GLU A 110 -18.14 0.64 14.44
N ILE A 111 -18.20 1.51 15.47
CA ILE A 111 -16.99 2.13 16.06
C ILE A 111 -16.04 1.04 16.57
N MET A 112 -16.59 0.01 17.23
CA MET A 112 -15.78 -1.10 17.75
C MET A 112 -15.03 -1.83 16.63
N LYS A 113 -15.71 -2.17 15.53
CA LYS A 113 -15.10 -2.88 14.39
C LYS A 113 -13.97 -2.06 13.76
N GLU A 114 -14.21 -0.77 13.54
CA GLU A 114 -13.21 0.11 12.96
C GLU A 114 -12.02 0.30 13.89
N MET A 115 -12.28 0.47 15.19
CA MET A 115 -11.22 0.58 16.19
C MET A 115 -10.36 -0.69 16.26
N ASN A 116 -10.96 -1.89 16.15
CA ASN A 116 -10.20 -3.14 16.08
C ASN A 116 -9.25 -3.17 14.87
N SER A 117 -9.70 -2.70 13.70
CA SER A 117 -8.79 -2.59 12.56
C SER A 117 -7.69 -1.55 12.78
N LEU A 118 -7.98 -0.44 13.45
CA LEU A 118 -7.04 0.65 13.69
C LEU A 118 -5.94 0.28 14.71
N VAL A 119 -6.23 -0.55 15.71
CA VAL A 119 -5.21 -1.02 16.67
C VAL A 119 -4.16 -1.92 16.02
N LYS A 120 -4.43 -2.50 14.84
CA LYS A 120 -3.45 -3.31 14.08
C LYS A 120 -2.42 -2.45 13.32
N VAL A 121 -2.60 -1.14 13.25
CA VAL A 121 -1.77 -0.23 12.44
C VAL A 121 -0.63 0.33 13.29
N LYS A 122 0.60 -0.14 13.04
CA LYS A 122 1.78 0.12 13.89
C LYS A 122 1.99 1.61 14.20
N GLU A 123 1.76 2.50 13.24
CA GLU A 123 1.99 3.94 13.38
C GLU A 123 1.05 4.63 14.38
N ILE A 124 -0.16 4.07 14.58
CA ILE A 124 -1.22 4.65 15.43
C ILE A 124 -1.65 3.69 16.56
N GLN A 125 -1.11 2.48 16.59
CA GLN A 125 -1.52 1.37 17.46
C GLN A 125 -1.67 1.79 18.92
N GLN A 126 -0.65 2.43 19.49
CA GLN A 126 -0.65 2.84 20.90
C GLN A 126 -1.79 3.83 21.20
N SER A 127 -1.99 4.81 20.31
CA SER A 127 -3.05 5.82 20.46
C SER A 127 -4.44 5.19 20.33
N MET A 128 -4.62 4.27 19.37
CA MET A 128 -5.90 3.61 19.12
C MET A 128 -6.24 2.63 20.25
N MET A 129 -5.25 1.92 20.80
CA MET A 129 -5.46 1.01 21.93
C MET A 129 -5.84 1.79 23.20
N ALA A 130 -5.17 2.92 23.47
CA ALA A 130 -5.54 3.80 24.58
C ALA A 130 -6.96 4.36 24.41
N MET A 131 -7.29 4.85 23.21
CA MET A 131 -8.62 5.36 22.89
C MET A 131 -9.69 4.28 22.99
N SER A 132 -9.42 3.07 22.50
CA SER A 132 -10.33 1.92 22.60
C SER A 132 -10.66 1.61 24.06
N LYS A 133 -9.66 1.60 24.94
CA LYS A 133 -9.85 1.40 26.38
C LYS A 133 -10.66 2.51 27.04
N GLU A 134 -10.45 3.77 26.64
CA GLU A 134 -11.27 4.88 27.11
C GLU A 134 -12.73 4.76 26.64
N MET A 135 -12.95 4.44 25.36
CA MET A 135 -14.29 4.23 24.80
C MET A 135 -15.03 3.06 25.44
N ALA A 136 -14.30 1.98 25.80
CA ALA A 136 -14.87 0.85 26.51
C ALA A 136 -15.32 1.24 27.93
N LYS A 137 -14.50 2.00 28.66
CA LYS A 137 -14.85 2.55 29.98
C LYS A 137 -16.04 3.51 29.95
N ALA A 138 -16.17 4.27 28.87
CA ALA A 138 -17.30 5.17 28.63
C ALA A 138 -18.58 4.43 28.19
N GLY A 139 -18.52 3.11 27.98
CA GLY A 139 -19.65 2.30 27.53
C GLY A 139 -20.03 2.52 26.05
N LEU A 140 -19.16 3.16 25.27
CA LEU A 140 -19.39 3.38 23.84
C LEU A 140 -19.08 2.12 23.01
N ILE A 141 -18.07 1.37 23.41
CA ILE A 141 -17.74 0.07 22.82
C ILE A 141 -17.59 -0.96 23.93
N GLU A 142 -17.55 -2.23 23.56
CA GLU A 142 -17.19 -3.31 24.49
C GLU A 142 -15.67 -3.49 24.50
N GLU A 143 -15.15 -4.06 25.58
CA GLU A 143 -13.71 -4.29 25.71
C GLU A 143 -13.23 -5.22 24.60
N ILE A 144 -12.33 -4.71 23.76
CA ILE A 144 -11.73 -5.50 22.68
C ILE A 144 -10.81 -6.53 23.34
N MET A 145 -11.15 -7.82 23.26
CA MET A 145 -10.20 -8.88 23.56
C MET A 145 -9.11 -8.84 22.48
N ASN A 146 -7.88 -8.52 22.89
CA ASN A 146 -6.72 -8.47 22.00
C ASN A 146 -6.24 -9.89 21.67
N ASP A 147 -7.01 -10.63 20.86
CA ASP A 147 -6.57 -11.92 20.29
C ASP A 147 -5.57 -11.73 19.13
N THR A 148 -4.83 -10.62 19.11
CA THR A 148 -4.13 -10.09 17.93
C THR A 148 -2.60 -10.11 18.02
N ILE A 149 -2.01 -11.10 18.71
CA ILE A 149 -0.55 -11.28 18.67
C ILE A 149 -0.08 -12.04 17.40
N ASP A 150 -0.93 -12.81 16.71
CA ASP A 150 -0.42 -13.72 15.66
C ASP A 150 -0.62 -13.29 14.19
N GLU A 151 -1.39 -12.25 13.89
CA GLU A 151 -1.69 -11.90 12.47
C GLU A 151 -0.80 -10.80 11.89
N ALA A 152 0.17 -10.29 12.67
CA ALA A 152 1.18 -9.34 12.17
C ALA A 152 2.26 -10.01 11.29
N LEU A 153 2.15 -11.33 11.08
CA LEU A 153 3.02 -12.14 10.23
C LEU A 153 2.34 -12.62 8.93
N ASP A 154 1.03 -12.43 8.76
CA ASP A 154 0.28 -12.90 7.57
C ASP A 154 0.30 -11.90 6.39
N ASP A 155 1.21 -10.92 6.46
CA ASP A 155 1.49 -9.94 5.42
C ASP A 155 2.57 -10.43 4.43
N ASP A 156 3.06 -11.66 4.62
CA ASP A 156 3.80 -12.40 3.61
C ASP A 156 2.82 -12.77 2.49
N ILE A 157 2.72 -11.85 1.53
CA ILE A 157 2.32 -12.12 0.15
C ILE A 157 2.84 -13.51 -0.20
N SER A 158 1.96 -14.42 -0.63
CA SER A 158 2.43 -15.73 -1.10
C SER A 158 3.63 -15.50 -2.02
N ASP A 159 4.73 -16.22 -1.81
CA ASP A 159 5.99 -15.96 -2.52
C ASP A 159 5.78 -15.87 -4.05
N THR A 160 4.80 -16.64 -4.56
CA THR A 160 4.36 -16.66 -5.96
C THR A 160 3.66 -15.37 -6.42
N GLU A 161 2.74 -14.79 -5.63
CA GLU A 161 2.08 -13.53 -5.97
C GLU A 161 3.07 -12.35 -5.91
N LEU A 162 4.01 -12.40 -4.95
CA LEU A 162 5.09 -11.42 -4.86
C LEU A 162 6.00 -11.47 -6.09
N GLU A 163 6.33 -12.66 -6.60
CA GLU A 163 7.18 -12.82 -7.78
C GLU A 163 6.55 -12.22 -9.05
N ASN A 164 5.25 -12.43 -9.26
CA ASN A 164 4.53 -11.84 -10.39
C ASN A 164 4.52 -10.31 -10.32
N GLU A 165 4.24 -9.76 -9.13
CA GLU A 165 4.24 -8.32 -8.91
C GLU A 165 5.65 -7.73 -9.05
N VAL A 166 6.69 -8.44 -8.59
CA VAL A 166 8.10 -8.08 -8.78
C VAL A 166 8.45 -8.01 -10.26
N ASN A 167 8.09 -9.03 -11.04
CA ASN A 167 8.37 -9.07 -12.48
C ASN A 167 7.72 -7.89 -13.21
N LYS A 168 6.49 -7.53 -12.84
CA LYS A 168 5.80 -6.36 -13.38
C LYS A 168 6.55 -5.06 -13.04
N VAL A 169 6.92 -4.85 -11.78
CA VAL A 169 7.65 -3.64 -11.36
C VAL A 169 9.01 -3.53 -12.05
N VAL A 170 9.71 -4.67 -12.23
CA VAL A 170 10.96 -4.75 -12.97
C VAL A 170 10.76 -4.36 -14.44
N MET A 171 9.75 -4.93 -15.11
CA MET A 171 9.40 -4.62 -16.49
C MET A 171 9.06 -3.14 -16.68
N ASP A 172 8.23 -2.56 -15.80
CA ASP A 172 7.84 -1.15 -15.85
C ASP A 172 9.07 -0.21 -15.77
N VAL A 173 10.07 -0.57 -14.95
CA VAL A 173 11.31 0.22 -14.80
C VAL A 173 12.21 0.09 -16.04
N VAL A 174 12.32 -1.11 -16.61
CA VAL A 174 13.14 -1.36 -17.80
C VAL A 174 12.51 -0.72 -19.05
N GLN A 175 11.19 -0.86 -19.23
CA GLN A 175 10.46 -0.20 -20.33
C GLN A 175 10.53 1.33 -20.22
N GLY A 176 10.37 1.87 -19.01
CA GLY A 176 10.54 3.31 -18.76
C GLY A 176 11.97 3.82 -18.99
N GLN A 177 12.99 2.94 -19.02
CA GLN A 177 14.33 3.31 -19.52
C GLN A 177 14.40 3.34 -21.04
N MET A 178 13.74 2.39 -21.73
CA MET A 178 13.69 2.33 -23.19
C MET A 178 12.95 3.53 -23.79
N GLU A 179 11.89 4.02 -23.14
CA GLU A 179 11.18 5.24 -23.56
C GLU A 179 12.02 6.52 -23.36
N GLY A 180 12.85 6.56 -22.31
CA GLY A 180 13.81 7.63 -22.07
C GLY A 180 15.06 7.52 -22.97
N ALA A 181 15.37 6.32 -23.44
CA ALA A 181 16.36 6.03 -24.47
C ALA A 181 15.73 6.16 -25.87
N ARG A 182 15.03 7.27 -26.13
CA ARG A 182 14.85 7.71 -27.52
C ARG A 182 16.23 8.00 -28.08
N VAL A 183 16.69 7.00 -28.82
CA VAL A 183 17.87 6.95 -29.67
C VAL A 183 18.15 8.34 -30.21
N GLY A 184 19.14 9.02 -29.64
CA GLY A 184 19.82 10.08 -30.37
C GLY A 184 20.32 9.42 -31.64
N ALA A 185 19.71 9.78 -32.76
CA ALA A 185 20.04 9.26 -34.08
C ALA A 185 21.50 9.62 -34.42
N SER A 186 22.45 8.88 -33.87
CA SER A 186 23.73 8.68 -34.53
C SER A 186 23.41 7.89 -35.79
N ARG A 187 23.48 8.62 -36.90
CA ARG A 187 23.39 8.12 -38.27
C ARG A 187 24.12 6.79 -38.38
N ILE A 188 23.37 5.71 -38.53
CA ILE A 188 23.90 4.44 -39.02
C ILE A 188 24.29 4.70 -40.48
N PRO A 189 25.53 4.42 -40.92
CA PRO A 189 25.87 4.53 -42.33
C PRO A 189 25.05 3.50 -43.10
N THR A 190 24.30 3.97 -44.09
CA THR A 190 23.58 3.14 -45.05
C THR A 190 24.61 2.31 -45.81
N MET A 191 24.78 1.03 -45.46
CA MET A 191 25.36 0.06 -46.39
C MET A 191 24.26 -0.27 -47.39
N GLN A 192 24.51 0.08 -48.65
CA GLN A 192 23.66 -0.24 -49.79
C GLN A 192 23.33 -1.73 -49.81
N GLN A 193 22.05 -2.04 -49.74
CA GLN A 193 21.52 -3.35 -50.06
C GLN A 193 21.37 -3.38 -51.58
N GLN A 194 22.24 -4.12 -52.26
CA GLN A 194 22.00 -4.56 -53.63
C GLN A 194 20.84 -5.57 -53.59
N GLU A 195 19.81 -5.29 -54.39
CA GLU A 195 18.80 -6.27 -54.79
C GLU A 195 19.48 -7.34 -55.65
N GLU A 196 19.51 -8.58 -55.19
CA GLU A 196 19.54 -9.75 -56.05
C GLU A 196 18.35 -10.62 -55.68
N ALA A 197 17.41 -10.71 -56.63
CA ALA A 197 16.37 -11.72 -56.65
C ALA A 197 17.03 -13.09 -56.84
N ALA A 198 16.87 -13.98 -55.86
CA ALA A 198 17.19 -15.39 -56.01
C ALA A 198 15.87 -16.15 -56.11
N GLU A 199 15.69 -16.78 -57.27
CA GLU A 199 14.55 -17.58 -57.67
C GLU A 199 14.41 -18.86 -56.83
N ASP A 200 13.17 -19.31 -56.83
CA ASP A 200 12.54 -20.42 -56.13
C ASP A 200 12.94 -21.80 -56.72
N GLU A 201 14.12 -22.33 -56.36
CA GLU A 201 14.56 -23.68 -56.76
C GLU A 201 14.92 -24.61 -55.57
N GLY A 202 14.34 -24.39 -54.39
CA GLY A 202 14.68 -25.15 -53.17
C GLY A 202 13.68 -26.22 -52.74
N ASP A 203 12.41 -26.12 -53.15
CA ASP A 203 11.33 -26.90 -52.53
C ASP A 203 11.07 -28.25 -53.22
N ASP A 204 11.41 -28.41 -54.49
CA ASP A 204 11.17 -29.66 -55.24
C ASP A 204 12.11 -30.80 -54.81
N GLU A 205 13.40 -30.52 -54.57
CA GLU A 205 14.39 -31.55 -54.19
C GLU A 205 14.18 -32.07 -52.74
N LEU A 206 13.65 -31.20 -51.86
CA LEU A 206 13.30 -31.57 -50.49
C LEU A 206 12.02 -32.43 -50.44
N MET A 207 11.07 -32.14 -51.33
CA MET A 207 9.82 -32.91 -51.43
C MET A 207 10.04 -34.30 -52.06
N GLU A 208 10.99 -34.43 -52.99
CA GLU A 208 11.39 -35.71 -53.56
C GLU A 208 12.11 -36.61 -52.53
N LYS A 209 12.98 -36.03 -51.69
CA LYS A 209 13.62 -36.75 -50.56
C LYS A 209 12.63 -37.20 -49.49
N PHE A 210 11.57 -36.43 -49.24
CA PHE A 210 10.50 -36.82 -48.30
C PHE A 210 9.67 -38.00 -48.83
N ASN A 211 9.39 -38.04 -50.13
CA ASN A 211 8.63 -39.13 -50.74
C ASN A 211 9.41 -40.44 -50.82
N ALA A 212 10.75 -40.38 -50.98
CA ALA A 212 11.61 -41.57 -51.00
C ALA A 212 11.67 -42.30 -49.64
N LEU A 213 11.50 -41.58 -48.53
CA LEU A 213 11.46 -42.15 -47.17
C LEU A 213 10.11 -42.78 -46.80
N ARG A 214 9.05 -42.54 -47.59
CA ARG A 214 7.71 -43.08 -47.34
C ARG A 214 7.43 -44.40 -48.05
N ASN A 215 8.27 -44.79 -49.02
CA ASN A 215 8.13 -46.01 -49.82
C ASN A 215 9.27 -47.04 -49.60
N SER A 216 10.06 -46.90 -48.53
CA SER A 216 10.99 -47.96 -48.06
C SER A 216 10.44 -48.67 -46.83
#